data_AF-A0AAE0ECE1-F1
#
_entry.id   AF-A0AAE0ECE1-F1
#
_cell.length_a   1.000
_cell.length_b   1.000
_cell.length_c   1.000
_cell.angle_alpha   90.00
_cell.angle_beta   90.00
_cell.angle_gamma   90.00
#
_symmetry.space_group_name_H-M   'P 1'
#
loop_
_entity.id
_entity.type
_entity.pdbx_description
1 polymer ?
#
loop_
_entity_poly.entity_id
_entity_poly.type
_entity_poly.pdbx_seq_one_letter_code
_entity_poly.pdbx_strand_id
1 'polypeptide(L)'
;MEWVNIWAVYKSCVLPRSCSDQSPLVVSFSKTACARPKPFQFQPMWFLNFEFMALVRGCWNSASIFGCPSAVLQKKLKFLKSKLKYWNKNVFGNAHDKVRNAMGALSDMQSSIASE
;
A
#
# COMPACT_ATOMS: atom_id res chain seq x y z
N MET A 1 25.11 -22.93 7.01
CA MET A 1 25.30 -21.99 5.88
C MET A 1 25.10 -20.56 6.39
N GLU A 2 26.12 -20.02 7.07
CA GLU A 2 26.11 -18.70 7.73
C GLU A 2 25.98 -17.53 6.74
N TRP A 3 26.52 -17.72 5.54
CA TRP A 3 26.78 -16.64 4.57
C TRP A 3 25.52 -15.98 4.01
N VAL A 4 24.39 -16.71 3.96
CA VAL A 4 23.11 -16.19 3.44
C VAL A 4 22.49 -15.15 4.37
N ASN A 5 22.78 -15.20 5.68
CA ASN A 5 22.25 -14.27 6.67
C ASN A 5 22.96 -12.91 6.71
N ILE A 6 24.01 -12.72 5.89
CA ILE A 6 24.78 -11.46 5.84
C ILE A 6 24.01 -10.35 5.12
N TRP A 7 23.06 -10.70 4.25
CA TRP A 7 22.30 -9.74 3.45
C TRP A 7 20.83 -9.71 3.85
N ALA A 8 20.34 -8.52 4.17
CA ALA A 8 18.93 -8.31 4.49
C ALA A 8 18.02 -8.48 3.26
N VAL A 9 18.54 -8.22 2.06
CA VAL A 9 17.80 -8.34 0.80
C VAL A 9 18.73 -8.83 -0.30
N TYR A 10 18.26 -9.81 -1.09
CA TYR A 10 18.87 -10.21 -2.37
C TYR A 10 17.85 -10.03 -3.49
N LYS A 11 18.32 -9.64 -4.68
CA LYS A 11 17.49 -9.53 -5.88
C LYS A 11 18.19 -10.25 -7.02
N SER A 12 17.50 -11.15 -7.69
CA SER A 12 17.96 -11.77 -8.94
C SER A 12 17.18 -11.20 -10.13
N CYS A 13 17.88 -10.89 -11.20
CA CYS A 13 17.31 -10.50 -12.49
C CYS A 13 17.97 -11.33 -13.59
N VAL A 14 17.15 -11.92 -14.46
CA VAL A 14 17.63 -12.54 -15.71
C VAL A 14 17.77 -11.42 -16.74
N LEU A 15 18.96 -11.28 -17.33
CA LEU A 15 19.17 -10.29 -18.37
C LEU A 15 18.58 -10.76 -19.71
N PRO A 16 18.18 -9.81 -20.59
CA PRO A 16 17.74 -10.13 -21.94
C PRO A 16 18.81 -10.92 -22.69
N ARG A 17 18.36 -11.92 -23.47
CA ARG A 17 19.26 -12.69 -24.34
C ARG A 17 19.78 -11.77 -25.44
N SER A 18 21.10 -11.73 -25.62
CA SER A 18 21.72 -11.03 -26.74
C SER A 18 21.79 -11.95 -27.96
N CYS A 19 22.57 -13.05 -27.89
CA CYS A 19 22.72 -14.04 -28.96
C CYS A 19 23.03 -15.48 -28.50
N SER A 20 23.05 -15.76 -27.19
CA SER A 20 23.36 -17.08 -26.62
C SER A 20 22.13 -17.69 -25.93
N ASP A 21 21.99 -19.02 -25.98
CA ASP A 21 20.96 -19.75 -25.24
C ASP A 21 21.13 -19.66 -23.72
N GLN A 22 22.28 -19.16 -23.26
CA GLN A 22 22.54 -18.87 -21.86
C GLN A 22 22.16 -17.42 -21.52
N SER A 23 21.21 -17.24 -20.61
CA SER A 23 20.82 -15.93 -20.09
C SER A 23 21.59 -15.63 -18.79
N PRO A 24 22.38 -14.55 -18.72
CA PRO A 24 23.12 -14.24 -17.50
C PRO A 24 22.16 -13.83 -16.37
N LEU A 25 22.40 -14.37 -15.18
CA LEU A 25 21.69 -14.01 -13.95
C LEU A 25 22.50 -12.96 -13.19
N VAL A 26 21.95 -11.77 -13.03
CA VAL A 26 22.55 -10.74 -12.15
C VAL A 26 21.90 -10.88 -10.78
N VAL A 27 22.73 -11.11 -9.76
CA VAL A 27 22.30 -11.11 -8.37
C VAL A 27 22.88 -9.89 -7.67
N SER A 28 22.02 -9.07 -7.09
CA SER A 28 22.39 -7.90 -6.31
C SER A 28 22.06 -8.14 -4.84
N PHE A 29 23.01 -7.83 -3.96
CA PHE A 29 22.88 -8.02 -2.52
C PHE A 29 22.91 -6.68 -1.81
N SER A 30 22.03 -6.49 -0.82
CA SER A 30 22.01 -5.29 0.01
C SER A 30 21.96 -5.67 1.49
N LYS A 31 22.83 -5.03 2.28
CA LYS A 31 22.80 -5.12 3.76
C LYS A 31 21.70 -4.24 4.36
N THR A 32 21.25 -3.23 3.62
CA THR A 32 20.15 -2.35 4.03
C THR A 32 18.86 -2.83 3.38
N ALA A 33 17.86 -3.14 4.22
CA ALA A 33 16.50 -3.32 3.75
C ALA A 33 15.99 -1.96 3.27
N CYS A 34 16.05 -1.69 1.97
CA CYS A 34 15.36 -0.53 1.42
C CYS A 34 13.87 -0.68 1.75
N ALA A 35 13.30 0.30 2.46
CA ALA A 35 11.87 0.35 2.73
C ALA A 35 11.13 0.39 1.39
N ARG A 36 10.69 -0.77 0.91
CA ARG A 36 9.96 -0.86 -0.35
C ARG A 36 8.67 -0.04 -0.18
N PRO A 37 8.30 0.84 -1.12
CA PRO A 37 7.04 1.54 -1.03
C PRO A 37 5.93 0.52 -0.86
N LYS A 38 5.18 0.62 0.25
CA LYS A 38 4.08 -0.31 0.51
C LYS A 38 3.13 -0.26 -0.70
N PRO A 39 2.79 -1.42 -1.30
CA PRO A 39 1.86 -1.44 -2.40
C PRO A 39 0.53 -0.83 -1.93
N PHE A 40 -0.19 -0.21 -2.85
CA PHE A 40 -1.54 0.23 -2.54
C PHE A 40 -2.42 -0.99 -2.36
N GLN A 41 -3.01 -1.11 -1.18
CA GLN A 41 -3.91 -2.19 -0.83
C GLN A 41 -5.32 -1.62 -0.72
N PHE A 42 -6.26 -2.32 -1.34
CA PHE A 42 -7.67 -2.08 -1.12
C PHE A 42 -8.02 -2.46 0.32
N GLN A 43 -8.89 -1.69 0.98
CA GLN A 43 -9.34 -2.00 2.34
C GLN A 43 -10.84 -2.26 2.36
N PRO A 44 -11.31 -3.44 2.82
CA PRO A 44 -12.73 -3.79 2.83
C PRO A 44 -13.63 -2.79 3.56
N MET A 45 -13.11 -2.14 4.61
CA MET A 45 -13.84 -1.13 5.38
C MET A 45 -14.34 0.05 4.54
N TRP A 46 -13.75 0.31 3.37
CA TRP A 46 -14.21 1.38 2.50
C TRP A 46 -15.66 1.18 2.03
N PHE A 47 -16.09 -0.07 1.85
CA PHE A 47 -17.48 -0.36 1.46
C PHE A 47 -18.50 -0.04 2.55
N LEU A 48 -18.07 0.06 3.80
CA LEU A 48 -18.96 0.40 4.92
C LEU A 48 -19.29 1.90 4.95
N ASN A 49 -18.54 2.72 4.22
CA ASN A 49 -18.79 4.15 4.15
C ASN A 49 -19.62 4.48 2.89
N PHE A 50 -20.74 5.17 3.09
CA PHE A 50 -21.67 5.56 2.03
C PHE A 50 -21.05 6.45 0.94
N GLU A 51 -20.01 7.21 1.27
CA GLU A 51 -19.33 8.12 0.33
C GLU A 51 -18.38 7.39 -0.63
N PHE A 52 -17.99 6.16 -0.33
CA PHE A 52 -16.97 5.45 -1.11
C PHE A 52 -17.37 5.31 -2.58
N MET A 53 -18.59 4.81 -2.84
CA MET A 53 -19.08 4.63 -4.21
C MET A 53 -19.31 5.96 -4.92
N ALA A 54 -19.71 7.00 -4.20
CA ALA A 54 -19.87 8.35 -4.74
C ALA A 54 -18.50 8.92 -5.17
N LEU A 55 -17.45 8.75 -4.36
CA LEU A 55 -16.10 9.15 -4.68
C LEU A 55 -15.55 8.40 -5.91
N VAL A 56 -15.73 7.09 -5.97
CA VAL A 56 -15.28 6.27 -7.12
C VAL A 56 -15.96 6.75 -8.40
N ARG A 57 -17.29 6.91 -8.38
CA ARG A 57 -18.07 7.38 -9.53
C ARG A 57 -17.68 8.79 -9.95
N GLY A 58 -17.51 9.69 -8.98
CA GLY A 58 -17.05 11.06 -9.20
C GLY A 58 -15.68 11.07 -9.89
N CYS A 59 -14.72 10.29 -9.40
CA CYS A 59 -13.39 10.19 -10.01
C CYS A 59 -13.43 9.60 -11.42
N TRP A 60 -14.30 8.61 -11.63
CA TRP A 60 -14.42 7.95 -12.93
C TRP A 60 -14.98 8.88 -14.00
N ASN A 61 -15.95 9.72 -13.63
CA ASN A 61 -16.64 10.64 -14.53
C ASN A 61 -15.93 11.99 -14.68
N SER A 62 -15.22 12.47 -13.66
CA SER A 62 -14.50 13.76 -13.71
C SER A 62 -13.28 13.72 -14.64
N ALA A 63 -12.73 12.54 -14.89
CA ALA A 63 -11.50 12.39 -15.62
C ALA A 63 -11.79 12.28 -17.14
N SER A 64 -11.84 13.43 -17.82
CA SER A 64 -11.80 13.49 -19.29
C SER A 64 -10.40 13.15 -19.76
N ILE A 65 -10.17 11.86 -19.99
CA ILE A 65 -8.86 11.31 -20.35
C ILE A 65 -8.97 10.73 -21.76
N PHE A 66 -8.11 11.22 -22.65
CA PHE A 66 -8.02 10.75 -24.03
C PHE A 66 -6.82 9.80 -24.23
N GLY A 67 -6.92 8.94 -25.26
CA GLY A 67 -5.89 7.99 -25.68
C GLY A 67 -6.47 6.60 -25.97
N CYS A 68 -5.59 5.63 -26.22
CA CYS A 68 -6.00 4.24 -26.39
C CYS A 68 -6.67 3.71 -25.11
N PRO A 69 -7.61 2.75 -25.21
CA PRO A 69 -8.39 2.26 -24.07
C PRO A 69 -7.55 1.84 -22.86
N SER A 70 -6.41 1.16 -23.09
CA SER A 70 -5.48 0.76 -22.03
C SER A 70 -4.85 1.94 -21.29
N ALA A 71 -4.48 3.00 -22.03
CA ALA A 71 -3.91 4.22 -21.47
C ALA A 71 -4.97 5.01 -20.68
N VAL A 72 -6.21 5.07 -21.18
CA VAL A 72 -7.34 5.72 -20.49
C VAL A 72 -7.60 5.01 -19.16
N LEU A 73 -7.72 3.68 -19.17
CA LEU A 73 -7.92 2.89 -17.96
C LEU A 73 -6.78 3.09 -16.96
N GLN A 74 -5.52 3.00 -17.40
CA GLN A 74 -4.36 3.19 -16.53
C GLN A 74 -4.38 4.56 -15.84
N LYS A 75 -4.67 5.62 -16.60
CA LYS A 75 -4.73 6.99 -16.06
C LYS A 75 -5.90 7.16 -15.09
N LYS A 76 -7.09 6.61 -15.38
CA LYS A 76 -8.24 6.62 -14.46
C LYS A 76 -7.93 5.91 -13.15
N LEU A 77 -7.30 4.73 -13.20
CA LEU A 77 -6.89 3.99 -12.01
C LEU A 77 -5.83 4.74 -11.20
N LYS A 78 -4.85 5.37 -11.86
CA LYS A 78 -3.85 6.22 -11.19
C LYS A 78 -4.50 7.39 -10.45
N PHE A 79 -5.44 8.08 -11.10
CA PHE A 79 -6.17 9.18 -10.49
C PHE A 79 -7.01 8.73 -9.29
N LEU A 80 -7.80 7.65 -9.46
CA LEU A 80 -8.61 7.06 -8.40
C LEU A 80 -7.77 6.64 -7.19
N LYS A 81 -6.63 5.98 -7.44
CA LYS A 81 -5.69 5.58 -6.38
C LYS A 81 -5.21 6.77 -5.55
N SER A 82 -4.88 7.89 -6.17
CA SER A 82 -4.45 9.10 -5.46
C SER A 82 -5.57 9.68 -4.60
N LYS A 83 -6.80 9.73 -5.14
CA LYS A 83 -7.98 10.21 -4.42
C LYS A 83 -8.34 9.31 -3.24
N LEU A 84 -8.30 7.99 -3.42
CA LEU A 84 -8.55 7.02 -2.35
C LEU A 84 -7.50 7.09 -1.25
N LYS A 85 -6.22 7.27 -1.58
CA LYS A 85 -5.17 7.46 -0.56
C LYS A 85 -5.44 8.69 0.31
N TYR A 86 -5.79 9.81 -0.31
CA TYR A 86 -6.12 11.02 0.42
C TYR A 86 -7.38 10.84 1.26
N TRP A 87 -8.48 10.38 0.67
CA TRP A 87 -9.74 10.15 1.37
C TRP A 87 -9.60 9.17 2.53
N ASN A 88 -8.89 8.05 2.35
CA ASN A 88 -8.63 7.08 3.42
C ASN A 88 -7.91 7.70 4.62
N LYS A 89 -6.91 8.57 4.37
CA LYS A 89 -6.19 9.27 5.44
C LYS A 89 -7.10 10.24 6.20
N ASN A 90 -8.03 10.91 5.53
CA ASN A 90 -8.90 11.90 6.16
C ASN A 90 -10.08 11.27 6.89
N VAL A 91 -10.70 10.23 6.33
CA VAL A 91 -11.89 9.59 6.92
C VAL A 91 -11.50 8.54 7.97
N PHE A 92 -10.61 7.62 7.61
CA PHE A 92 -10.24 6.51 8.50
C PHE A 92 -8.99 6.83 9.33
N GLY A 93 -8.03 7.57 8.77
CA GLY A 93 -6.77 7.88 9.44
C GLY A 93 -5.95 6.61 9.72
N ASN A 94 -5.16 6.62 10.81
CA ASN A 94 -4.51 5.40 11.27
C ASN A 94 -5.44 4.62 12.22
N ALA A 95 -6.08 3.58 11.68
CA ALA A 95 -6.97 2.72 12.46
C ALA A 95 -6.29 2.09 13.68
N HIS A 96 -5.01 1.72 13.58
CA HIS A 96 -4.27 1.13 14.70
C HIS A 96 -4.07 2.11 15.84
N ASP A 97 -3.77 3.38 15.53
CA ASP A 97 -3.60 4.41 16.56
C ASP A 97 -4.93 4.66 17.29
N LYS A 98 -6.05 4.70 16.55
CA LYS A 98 -7.39 4.85 17.15
C LYS A 98 -7.72 3.70 18.10
N VAL A 99 -7.46 2.46 17.68
CA VAL A 99 -7.70 1.26 18.52
C VAL A 99 -6.81 1.29 19.77
N ARG A 100 -5.51 1.61 19.62
CA ARG A 100 -4.59 1.71 20.75
C ARG A 100 -5.04 2.76 21.76
N ASN A 101 -5.45 3.93 21.29
CA ASN A 101 -5.89 5.01 22.16
C ASN A 101 -7.18 4.64 22.91
N ALA A 102 -8.13 3.98 22.23
CA ALA A 102 -9.36 3.51 22.87
C ALA A 102 -9.08 2.42 23.93
N MET A 103 -8.16 1.49 23.65
CA MET A 103 -7.73 0.48 24.62
C MET A 103 -7.02 1.11 25.83
N GLY A 104 -6.17 2.11 25.60
CA GLY A 104 -5.51 2.86 26.68
C GLY A 104 -6.52 3.52 27.61
N ALA A 105 -7.46 4.29 27.04
CA ALA A 105 -8.50 4.96 27.82
C ALA A 105 -9.36 3.97 28.64
N LEU A 106 -9.66 2.79 28.07
CA LEU A 106 -10.41 1.76 28.79
C LEU A 106 -9.60 1.18 29.95
N SER A 107 -8.30 0.95 29.76
CA SER A 107 -7.41 0.50 30.83
C SER A 107 -7.30 1.52 31.96
N ASP A 108 -7.27 2.81 31.63
CA ASP A 108 -7.23 3.90 32.61
C ASP A 108 -8.53 3.99 33.42
N MET A 109 -9.68 3.79 32.78
CA MET A 109 -10.96 3.71 33.49
C MET A 109 -11.03 2.48 34.41
N GLN A 110 -10.55 1.33 33.94
CA GLN A 110 -10.54 0.10 34.73
C GLN A 110 -9.63 0.20 35.95
N SER A 111 -8.46 0.84 35.82
CA SER A 111 -7.56 1.04 36.96
C SER A 111 -8.15 2.01 38.00
N SER A 112 -8.83 3.07 37.56
CA SER A 112 -9.53 3.99 38.46
C SER A 112 -10.62 3.29 39.27
N ILE A 113 -11.41 2.41 38.65
CA ILE A 113 -12.46 1.63 39.33
C ILE A 113 -11.85 0.62 40.31
N ALA A 114 -10.71 0.01 39.98
CA ALA A 114 -10.06 -0.99 40.82
C ALA A 114 -9.30 -0.38 42.01
N SER A 115 -9.05 0.93 41.99
CA SER A 115 -8.40 1.68 43.08
C SER A 115 -9.37 2.33 44.07
N GLU A 116 -10.68 2.25 43.82
CA GLU A 116 -11.75 2.56 44.79
C GLU A 116 -12.15 1.32 45.60
#